data_AF-A0A0F9BKT6-F1
#
_entry.id   AF-A0A0F9BKT6-F1
#
_cell.length_a   1.000
_cell.length_b   1.000
_cell.length_c   1.000
_cell.angle_alpha   90.00
_cell.angle_beta   90.00
_cell.angle_gamma   90.00
#
_symmetry.space_group_name_H-M   'P 1'
#
loop_
_entity.id
_entity.type
_entity.pdbx_description
1 polymer ?
#
loop_
_entity_poly.entity_id
_entity_poly.type
_entity_poly.pdbx_seq_one_letter_code
_entity_poly.pdbx_strand_id
1 'polypeptide(L)'
;KIFVSEPKDVPMKRSRKAFEADILFCKRYIIDKIDKFEKCPIKIAWLDMEIQADEFPNPNVAKYPISCISVSNSFTKKMRTFWLPNYPTEYEMLEDFVQYMKKEQFDLMVGWNLNKFDYPYLFNRIPDFAKKISPIGKTRYGDGDVNYPAGISIVDLLVLYKIIFKGLSDYSLDNVLKHEFGEGKKYKNVNFSTLNEEVKLRNIDDVNGMIKIDEKHNIIDHYNEIRMFTKVNWEDFIYNSRAIDMLLLTEAKNKKVVLPMKPVKEEGTKKEKFEGAYREIFEKGRFENVGKYDLSGAYLNAIIDLCLDTANIINKKSNSIPINIKDRKTQEIIETYNIKQNPNTLLPSIAKKLLDEKNKLKELKNNTNPETEEYKSIEKKYEAMKALVLSAWGVIGNEYFRCYDSRVASMITST
;
A
#
# COMPACT_ATOMS: atom_id res chain seq x y z
N LYS A 1 -3.59 -2.31 31.94
CA LYS A 1 -3.96 -1.43 30.79
C LYS A 1 -3.89 0.01 31.29
N ILE A 2 -3.14 0.88 30.61
CA ILE A 2 -3.03 2.30 30.98
C ILE A 2 -3.98 3.08 30.09
N PHE A 3 -4.79 3.95 30.69
CA PHE A 3 -5.69 4.84 29.96
C PHE A 3 -5.12 6.25 29.97
N VAL A 4 -5.34 6.95 28.86
CA VAL A 4 -5.00 8.36 28.69
C VAL A 4 -6.25 9.12 28.27
N SER A 5 -6.30 10.43 28.55
CA SER A 5 -7.45 11.26 28.18
C SER A 5 -7.46 11.53 26.69
N GLU A 6 -6.30 11.91 26.13
CA GLU A 6 -6.15 12.23 24.71
C GLU A 6 -5.09 11.35 24.03
N PRO A 7 -5.25 11.01 22.74
CA PRO A 7 -4.25 10.24 21.98
C PRO A 7 -2.83 10.82 22.03
N LYS A 8 -2.71 12.15 22.07
CA LYS A 8 -1.43 12.87 22.14
C LYS A 8 -0.67 12.65 23.44
N ASP A 9 -1.32 12.13 24.48
CA ASP A 9 -0.69 11.85 25.77
C ASP A 9 0.03 10.49 25.77
N VAL A 10 -0.25 9.61 24.80
CA VAL A 10 0.37 8.27 24.71
C VAL A 10 1.90 8.36 24.57
N PRO A 11 2.48 9.17 23.66
CA PRO A 11 3.93 9.31 23.56
C PRO A 11 4.59 9.81 24.85
N MET A 12 3.91 10.64 25.64
CA MET A 12 4.43 11.18 26.90
C MET A 12 4.46 10.15 28.03
N LYS A 13 3.54 9.17 27.99
CA LYS A 13 3.37 8.16 29.05
C LYS A 13 3.98 6.80 28.72
N ARG A 14 4.31 6.52 27.45
CA ARG A 14 4.84 5.20 27.05
C ARG A 14 6.31 5.06 27.41
N SER A 15 6.70 3.87 27.86
CA SER A 15 8.11 3.47 27.99
C SER A 15 8.57 2.74 26.73
N ARG A 16 9.89 2.49 26.60
CA ARG A 16 10.44 1.66 25.51
C ARG A 16 9.95 0.20 25.53
N LYS A 17 9.47 -0.27 26.69
CA LYS A 17 8.92 -1.63 26.88
C LYS A 17 7.38 -1.63 26.84
N ALA A 18 6.76 -0.54 26.39
CA ALA A 18 5.31 -0.49 26.27
C ALA A 18 4.83 -1.43 25.15
N PHE A 19 3.57 -1.81 25.25
CA PHE A 19 2.88 -2.67 24.29
C PHE A 19 1.79 -1.85 23.61
N GLU A 20 1.66 -2.00 22.30
CA GLU A 20 0.66 -1.30 21.47
C GLU A 20 0.61 0.23 21.59
N ALA A 21 1.59 0.87 22.24
CA ALA A 21 1.65 2.33 22.41
C ALA A 21 2.18 3.07 21.17
N ASP A 22 2.45 2.34 20.09
CA ASP A 22 2.84 2.83 18.77
C ASP A 22 1.67 2.85 17.76
N ILE A 23 0.50 2.34 18.15
CA ILE A 23 -0.68 2.29 17.28
C ILE A 23 -1.35 3.67 17.26
N LEU A 24 -1.45 4.26 16.07
CA LEU A 24 -2.19 5.50 15.88
C LEU A 24 -3.65 5.34 16.29
N PHE A 25 -4.21 6.34 16.98
CA PHE A 25 -5.56 6.25 17.54
C PHE A 25 -6.64 5.94 16.50
N CYS A 26 -6.57 6.52 15.29
CA CYS A 26 -7.51 6.19 14.23
C CYS A 26 -7.45 4.70 13.83
N LYS A 27 -6.26 4.09 13.82
CA LYS A 27 -6.10 2.65 13.56
C LYS A 27 -6.61 1.81 14.72
N ARG A 28 -6.33 2.23 15.97
CA ARG A 28 -6.87 1.59 17.18
C ARG A 28 -8.40 1.61 17.16
N TYR A 29 -9.01 2.73 16.78
CA TYR A 29 -10.46 2.87 16.63
C TYR A 29 -11.00 1.91 15.57
N ILE A 30 -10.37 1.82 14.40
CA ILE A 30 -10.74 0.85 13.36
C ILE A 30 -10.70 -0.58 13.91
N ILE A 31 -9.61 -0.97 14.58
CA ILE A 31 -9.48 -2.32 15.13
C ILE A 31 -10.54 -2.59 16.22
N ASP A 32 -10.82 -1.60 17.07
CA ASP A 32 -11.72 -1.77 18.22
C ASP A 32 -13.19 -1.74 17.87
N LYS A 33 -13.58 -0.84 16.96
CA LYS A 33 -14.98 -0.45 16.74
C LYS A 33 -15.50 -0.84 15.37
N ILE A 34 -14.64 -1.12 14.39
CA ILE A 34 -15.06 -1.39 13.02
C ILE A 34 -14.85 -2.86 12.69
N ASP A 35 -15.94 -3.63 12.60
CA ASP A 35 -15.88 -5.06 12.31
C ASP A 35 -15.55 -5.36 10.84
N LYS A 36 -16.15 -4.61 9.92
CA LYS A 36 -15.84 -4.66 8.48
C LYS A 36 -16.02 -3.29 7.86
N PHE A 37 -15.31 -3.03 6.76
CA PHE A 37 -15.64 -1.90 5.91
C PHE A 37 -16.82 -2.25 5.03
N GLU A 38 -17.77 -1.32 4.92
CA GLU A 38 -18.85 -1.42 3.95
C GLU A 38 -18.32 -1.07 2.56
N LYS A 39 -18.73 -1.85 1.55
CA LYS A 39 -18.37 -1.55 0.17
C LYS A 39 -19.23 -0.39 -0.30
N CYS A 40 -18.61 0.75 -0.54
CA CYS A 40 -19.25 1.93 -1.11
C CYS A 40 -18.58 2.30 -2.44
N PRO A 41 -19.32 2.92 -3.38
CA PRO A 41 -18.72 3.61 -4.51
C PRO A 41 -17.71 4.67 -4.01
N ILE A 42 -16.60 4.83 -4.72
CA ILE A 42 -15.53 5.75 -4.34
C ILE A 42 -15.46 6.86 -5.39
N LYS A 43 -15.70 8.09 -4.96
CA LYS A 43 -15.63 9.27 -5.82
C LYS A 43 -14.19 9.78 -5.88
N ILE A 44 -13.62 9.77 -7.07
CA ILE A 44 -12.21 10.05 -7.32
C ILE A 44 -12.10 11.36 -8.09
N ALA A 45 -11.24 12.24 -7.61
CA ALA A 45 -10.69 13.36 -8.36
C ALA A 45 -9.35 12.91 -8.96
N TRP A 46 -9.33 12.63 -10.26
CA TRP A 46 -8.09 12.44 -11.01
C TRP A 46 -7.53 13.81 -11.36
N LEU A 47 -6.35 14.13 -10.85
CA LEU A 47 -5.81 15.48 -10.86
C LEU A 47 -4.38 15.52 -11.36
N ASP A 48 -4.10 16.55 -12.16
CA ASP A 48 -2.78 16.99 -12.57
C ASP A 48 -2.74 18.52 -12.61
N MET A 49 -1.58 19.14 -12.44
CA MET A 49 -1.40 20.59 -12.61
C MET A 49 -0.16 20.95 -13.41
N GLU A 50 -0.19 22.15 -13.98
CA GLU A 50 0.96 22.75 -14.65
C GLU A 50 1.33 24.08 -13.99
N ILE A 51 2.64 24.36 -13.97
CA ILE A 51 3.23 25.53 -13.32
C ILE A 51 3.90 26.38 -14.38
N GLN A 52 3.63 27.69 -14.37
CA GLN A 52 4.31 28.61 -15.27
C GLN A 52 5.69 28.98 -14.71
N ALA A 53 6.75 28.33 -15.21
CA ALA A 53 8.12 28.53 -14.74
C ALA A 53 9.16 28.30 -15.84
N ASP A 54 10.30 29.00 -15.75
CA ASP A 54 11.48 28.80 -16.60
C ASP A 54 12.40 27.65 -16.10
N GLU A 55 12.15 27.17 -14.88
CA GLU A 55 12.92 26.12 -14.22
C GLU A 55 12.00 25.07 -13.61
N PHE A 56 12.56 23.91 -13.23
CA PHE A 56 11.78 22.89 -12.52
C PHE A 56 11.34 23.44 -11.16
N PRO A 57 10.04 23.61 -10.91
CA PRO A 57 9.59 24.37 -9.76
C PRO A 57 9.63 23.50 -8.49
N ASN A 58 10.18 24.03 -7.41
CA ASN A 58 10.27 23.31 -6.15
C ASN A 58 8.91 23.31 -5.42
N PRO A 59 8.28 22.14 -5.18
CA PRO A 59 6.94 22.07 -4.58
C PRO A 59 6.90 22.44 -3.10
N ASN A 60 8.04 22.44 -2.41
CA ASN A 60 8.13 22.91 -1.02
C ASN A 60 8.19 24.43 -0.90
N VAL A 61 8.54 25.12 -1.99
CA VAL A 61 8.59 26.59 -2.04
C VAL A 61 7.37 27.16 -2.75
N ALA A 62 6.87 26.47 -3.78
CA ALA A 62 5.69 26.86 -4.56
C ALA A 62 5.72 28.33 -5.05
N LYS A 63 6.91 28.77 -5.51
CA LYS A 63 7.20 30.16 -5.89
C LYS A 63 6.39 30.62 -7.11
N TYR A 64 6.25 29.76 -8.10
CA TYR A 64 5.72 30.08 -9.41
C TYR A 64 4.19 29.94 -9.45
N PRO A 65 3.49 30.69 -10.32
CA PRO A 65 2.05 30.58 -10.43
C PRO A 65 1.65 29.24 -11.06
N ILE A 66 0.58 28.66 -10.53
CA ILE A 66 -0.11 27.53 -11.15
C ILE A 66 -0.82 28.06 -12.40
N SER A 67 -0.52 27.50 -13.56
CA SER A 67 -1.11 27.92 -14.82
C SER A 67 -2.37 27.14 -15.15
N CYS A 68 -2.40 25.85 -14.82
CA CYS A 68 -3.50 24.95 -15.14
C CYS A 68 -3.72 23.92 -14.04
N ILE A 69 -4.97 23.58 -13.73
CA ILE A 69 -5.34 22.39 -12.95
C ILE A 69 -6.48 21.70 -13.69
N SER A 70 -6.34 20.40 -13.98
CA SER A 70 -7.41 19.59 -14.55
C SER A 70 -7.84 18.53 -13.56
N VAL A 71 -9.15 18.37 -13.40
CA VAL A 71 -9.75 17.40 -12.50
C VAL A 71 -10.84 16.63 -13.22
N SER A 72 -10.66 15.32 -13.37
CA SER A 72 -11.71 14.43 -13.83
C SER A 72 -12.46 13.81 -12.67
N ASN A 73 -13.77 13.88 -12.71
CA ASN A 73 -14.67 13.33 -11.69
C ASN A 73 -15.09 11.92 -12.07
N SER A 74 -14.73 10.91 -11.27
CA SER A 74 -15.00 9.51 -11.61
C SER A 74 -16.48 9.14 -11.72
N PHE A 75 -17.38 9.88 -11.06
CA PHE A 75 -18.82 9.61 -11.09
C PHE A 75 -19.49 10.24 -12.31
N THR A 76 -19.17 11.49 -12.63
CA THR A 76 -19.78 12.19 -13.77
C THR A 76 -19.03 11.95 -15.07
N LYS A 77 -17.80 11.43 -15.00
CA LYS A 77 -16.84 11.27 -16.10
C LYS A 77 -16.54 12.59 -16.83
N LYS A 78 -16.76 13.73 -16.16
CA LYS A 78 -16.50 15.07 -16.69
C LYS A 78 -15.14 15.58 -16.20
N MET A 79 -14.38 16.14 -17.15
CA MET A 79 -13.18 16.93 -16.88
C MET A 79 -13.58 18.37 -16.59
N ARG A 80 -13.05 18.95 -15.52
CA ARG A 80 -13.06 20.40 -15.28
C ARG A 80 -11.62 20.91 -15.26
N THR A 81 -11.35 21.92 -16.09
CA THR A 81 -10.02 22.52 -16.21
C THR A 81 -10.08 23.98 -15.78
N PHE A 82 -9.27 24.31 -14.78
CA PHE A 82 -9.04 25.66 -14.26
C PHE A 82 -7.79 26.18 -14.95
N TRP A 83 -7.97 27.09 -15.90
CA TRP A 83 -6.91 27.60 -16.77
C TRP A 83 -6.70 29.09 -16.53
N LEU A 84 -5.51 29.51 -16.11
CA LEU A 84 -5.22 30.86 -15.62
C LEU A 84 -5.72 31.98 -16.56
N PRO A 85 -5.54 31.92 -17.89
CA PRO A 85 -6.11 32.90 -18.84
C PRO A 85 -7.63 33.07 -18.80
N ASN A 86 -8.39 32.14 -18.23
CA ASN A 86 -9.84 32.26 -18.06
C ASN A 86 -10.23 33.01 -16.78
N TYR A 87 -9.26 33.41 -15.95
CA TYR A 87 -9.47 34.07 -14.66
C TYR A 87 -8.73 35.41 -14.61
N PRO A 88 -9.24 36.40 -13.85
CA PRO A 88 -8.55 37.68 -13.65
C PRO A 88 -7.18 37.51 -12.99
N THR A 89 -7.08 36.64 -11.97
CA THR A 89 -5.83 36.30 -11.31
C THR A 89 -5.80 34.81 -10.94
N GLU A 90 -4.61 34.33 -10.57
CA GLU A 90 -4.43 32.98 -10.02
C GLU A 90 -5.26 32.78 -8.74
N TYR A 91 -5.46 33.82 -7.92
CA TYR A 91 -6.23 33.69 -6.70
C TYR A 91 -7.69 33.29 -6.97
N GLU A 92 -8.38 33.92 -7.93
CA GLU A 92 -9.75 33.53 -8.28
C GLU A 92 -9.80 32.13 -8.90
N MET A 93 -8.79 31.75 -9.69
CA MET A 93 -8.69 30.39 -10.25
C MET A 93 -8.58 29.33 -9.14
N LEU A 94 -7.67 29.55 -8.18
CA LEU A 94 -7.43 28.60 -7.09
C LEU A 94 -8.61 28.56 -6.10
N GLU A 95 -9.27 29.69 -5.87
CA GLU A 95 -10.50 29.70 -5.06
C GLU A 95 -11.64 28.93 -5.76
N ASP A 96 -11.84 29.10 -7.07
CA ASP A 96 -12.83 28.30 -7.82
C ASP A 96 -12.50 26.79 -7.79
N PHE A 97 -11.22 26.44 -7.91
CA PHE A 97 -10.75 25.06 -7.74
C PHE A 97 -11.08 24.51 -6.35
N VAL A 98 -10.78 25.26 -5.28
CA VAL A 98 -11.08 24.86 -3.90
C VAL A 98 -12.59 24.69 -3.69
N GLN A 99 -13.40 25.63 -4.19
CA GLN A 99 -14.87 25.54 -4.10
C GLN A 99 -15.41 24.33 -4.84
N TYR A 100 -14.83 24.00 -6.00
CA TYR A 100 -15.18 22.78 -6.73
C TYR A 100 -14.86 21.53 -5.92
N MET A 101 -13.65 21.39 -5.37
CA MET A 101 -13.25 20.24 -4.57
C MET A 101 -14.15 20.06 -3.34
N LYS A 102 -14.48 21.16 -2.67
CA LYS A 102 -15.38 21.17 -1.50
C LYS A 102 -16.81 20.78 -1.86
N LYS A 103 -17.33 21.30 -2.97
CA LYS A 103 -18.69 21.01 -3.46
C LYS A 103 -18.83 19.55 -3.90
N GLU A 104 -17.84 19.02 -4.60
CA GLU A 104 -17.88 17.66 -5.12
C GLU A 104 -17.67 16.59 -4.04
N GLN A 105 -17.02 16.93 -2.92
CA GLN A 105 -16.78 16.02 -1.79
C GLN A 105 -16.16 14.68 -2.25
N PHE A 106 -15.02 14.76 -2.95
CA PHE A 106 -14.29 13.56 -3.38
C PHE A 106 -13.78 12.74 -2.19
N ASP A 107 -13.79 11.42 -2.32
CA ASP A 107 -13.22 10.51 -1.33
C ASP A 107 -11.70 10.39 -1.51
N LEU A 108 -11.25 10.37 -2.77
CA LEU A 108 -9.85 10.27 -3.16
C LEU A 108 -9.43 11.44 -4.05
N MET A 109 -8.23 11.96 -3.81
CA MET A 109 -7.47 12.75 -4.76
C MET A 109 -6.35 11.87 -5.30
N VAL A 110 -6.36 11.59 -6.60
CA VAL A 110 -5.44 10.69 -7.27
C VAL A 110 -4.66 11.44 -8.34
N GLY A 111 -3.35 11.23 -8.41
CA GLY A 111 -2.49 11.81 -9.44
C GLY A 111 -1.24 10.97 -9.67
N TRP A 112 -0.44 11.32 -10.67
CA TRP A 112 0.82 10.66 -10.97
C TRP A 112 1.99 11.45 -10.37
N ASN A 113 2.68 10.89 -9.36
CA ASN A 113 3.67 11.62 -8.54
C ASN A 113 3.05 12.68 -7.60
N LEU A 114 1.74 12.54 -7.32
CA LEU A 114 0.94 13.47 -6.52
C LEU A 114 1.57 13.81 -5.17
N ASN A 115 2.10 12.81 -4.46
CA ASN A 115 2.61 12.97 -3.10
C ASN A 115 3.94 13.75 -3.05
N LYS A 116 4.66 13.82 -4.17
CA LYS A 116 6.00 14.45 -4.24
C LYS A 116 6.00 15.76 -5.00
N PHE A 117 4.90 16.13 -5.67
CA PHE A 117 4.83 17.35 -6.45
C PHE A 117 3.51 18.10 -6.25
N ASP A 118 2.44 17.69 -6.94
CA ASP A 118 1.16 18.39 -7.02
C ASP A 118 0.57 18.74 -5.65
N TYR A 119 0.42 17.75 -4.77
CA TYR A 119 -0.23 17.97 -3.49
C TYR A 119 0.61 18.89 -2.58
N PRO A 120 1.93 18.66 -2.37
CA PRO A 120 2.77 19.63 -1.67
C PRO A 120 2.77 21.02 -2.31
N TYR A 121 2.74 21.13 -3.65
CA TYR A 121 2.68 22.42 -4.33
C TYR A 121 1.39 23.17 -3.98
N LEU A 122 0.23 22.53 -4.09
CA LEU A 122 -1.06 23.11 -3.70
C LEU A 122 -1.10 23.48 -2.22
N PHE A 123 -0.55 22.62 -1.37
CA PHE A 123 -0.51 22.84 0.08
C PHE A 123 0.30 24.10 0.44
N ASN A 124 1.42 24.33 -0.24
CA ASN A 124 2.28 25.50 0.01
C ASN A 124 1.81 26.76 -0.75
N ARG A 125 1.15 26.61 -1.91
CA ARG A 125 0.63 27.73 -2.72
C ARG A 125 -0.67 28.30 -2.18
N ILE A 126 -1.58 27.44 -1.69
CA ILE A 126 -2.92 27.83 -1.23
C ILE A 126 -2.95 27.80 0.30
N PRO A 127 -3.11 28.96 0.97
CA PRO A 127 -3.24 29.02 2.41
C PRO A 127 -4.39 28.13 2.92
N ASP A 128 -4.09 27.32 3.93
CA ASP A 128 -5.02 26.37 4.56
C ASP A 128 -5.65 25.34 3.58
N PHE A 129 -4.99 25.03 2.45
CA PHE A 129 -5.53 24.16 1.40
C PHE A 129 -6.22 22.89 1.93
N ALA A 130 -5.49 22.09 2.72
CA ALA A 130 -5.98 20.84 3.30
C ALA A 130 -7.24 21.04 4.15
N LYS A 131 -7.31 22.14 4.90
CA LYS A 131 -8.48 22.48 5.72
C LYS A 131 -9.65 22.93 4.85
N LYS A 132 -9.39 23.73 3.81
CA LYS A 132 -10.40 24.28 2.90
C LYS A 132 -11.13 23.19 2.10
N ILE A 133 -10.40 22.18 1.62
CA ILE A 133 -11.00 21.07 0.85
C ILE A 133 -11.55 19.95 1.75
N SER A 134 -11.21 19.92 3.04
CA SER A 134 -11.73 18.90 3.95
C SER A 134 -13.25 19.03 4.12
N PRO A 135 -14.02 17.92 3.98
CA PRO A 135 -15.47 17.95 4.21
C PRO A 135 -15.86 18.33 5.64
N ILE A 136 -14.94 18.20 6.61
CA ILE A 136 -15.18 18.54 8.01
C ILE A 136 -14.35 19.74 8.48
N GLY A 137 -13.66 20.44 7.57
CA GLY A 137 -12.84 21.60 7.88
C GLY A 137 -11.66 21.30 8.83
N LYS A 138 -11.12 20.08 8.80
CA LYS A 138 -9.99 19.64 9.64
C LYS A 138 -8.87 19.04 8.79
N THR A 139 -7.67 19.04 9.35
CA THR A 139 -6.50 18.40 8.75
C THR A 139 -6.06 17.20 9.58
N ARG A 140 -5.18 16.38 9.00
CA ARG A 140 -4.49 15.27 9.65
C ARG A 140 -3.04 15.21 9.14
N TYR A 141 -2.18 14.54 9.89
CA TYR A 141 -0.81 14.28 9.45
C TYR A 141 -0.79 13.56 8.09
N GLY A 142 -0.01 14.12 7.15
CA GLY A 142 0.29 13.56 5.84
C GLY A 142 1.73 13.06 5.77
N ASP A 143 2.42 13.35 4.66
CA ASP A 143 3.83 13.01 4.45
C ASP A 143 4.74 14.20 4.83
N GLY A 144 5.74 13.96 5.68
CA GLY A 144 6.62 15.02 6.19
C GLY A 144 5.86 16.14 6.91
N ASP A 145 6.16 17.39 6.55
CA ASP A 145 5.51 18.60 7.10
C ASP A 145 4.19 18.96 6.38
N VAL A 146 3.77 18.15 5.40
CA VAL A 146 2.54 18.38 4.63
C VAL A 146 1.36 17.72 5.33
N ASN A 147 0.36 18.52 5.69
CA ASN A 147 -0.88 18.02 6.26
C ASN A 147 -1.89 17.65 5.16
N TYR A 148 -2.62 16.56 5.36
CA TYR A 148 -3.67 16.11 4.46
C TYR A 148 -5.06 16.56 4.96
N PRO A 149 -6.06 16.72 4.07
CA PRO A 149 -7.45 16.91 4.47
C PRO A 149 -7.93 15.72 5.30
N ALA A 150 -8.62 15.99 6.40
CA ALA A 150 -9.39 14.95 7.07
C ALA A 150 -10.63 14.65 6.22
N GLY A 151 -10.86 13.38 5.87
CA GLY A 151 -12.00 12.92 5.08
C GLY A 151 -11.73 12.73 3.59
N ILE A 152 -10.56 13.13 3.07
CA ILE A 152 -10.12 12.82 1.70
C ILE A 152 -8.79 12.08 1.79
N SER A 153 -8.62 11.01 1.03
CA SER A 153 -7.34 10.29 0.95
C SER A 153 -6.52 10.78 -0.23
N ILE A 154 -5.21 10.95 -0.02
CA ILE A 154 -4.28 11.42 -1.04
C ILE A 154 -3.51 10.21 -1.58
N VAL A 155 -3.73 9.88 -2.85
CA VAL A 155 -3.30 8.61 -3.43
C VAL A 155 -2.42 8.86 -4.65
N ASP A 156 -1.19 8.38 -4.59
CA ASP A 156 -0.24 8.51 -5.70
C ASP A 156 -0.27 7.26 -6.56
N LEU A 157 -0.82 7.38 -7.77
CA LEU A 157 -0.98 6.26 -8.70
C LEU A 157 0.37 5.72 -9.16
N LEU A 158 1.40 6.58 -9.28
CA LEU A 158 2.76 6.16 -9.65
C LEU A 158 3.32 5.18 -8.61
N VAL A 159 3.09 5.43 -7.32
CA VAL A 159 3.55 4.55 -6.24
C VAL A 159 2.84 3.20 -6.32
N LEU A 160 1.51 3.21 -6.46
CA LEU A 160 0.72 1.99 -6.58
C LEU A 160 1.12 1.17 -7.83
N TYR A 161 1.28 1.84 -8.97
CA TYR A 161 1.73 1.23 -10.22
C TYR A 161 3.12 0.57 -10.06
N LYS A 162 4.10 1.26 -9.47
CA LYS A 162 5.46 0.72 -9.24
C LYS A 162 5.50 -0.53 -8.37
N ILE A 163 4.57 -0.65 -7.42
CA ILE A 163 4.52 -1.82 -6.53
C ILE A 163 4.08 -3.06 -7.31
N ILE A 164 3.11 -2.91 -8.22
CA ILE A 164 2.58 -3.99 -9.06
C ILE A 164 3.52 -4.28 -10.23
N PHE A 165 3.92 -3.24 -10.97
CA PHE A 165 4.66 -3.33 -12.23
C PHE A 165 6.11 -2.87 -12.03
N LYS A 166 7.00 -3.84 -11.79
CA LYS A 166 8.43 -3.61 -11.57
C LYS A 166 9.23 -3.81 -12.86
N GLY A 167 10.35 -3.09 -12.98
CA GLY A 167 11.35 -3.37 -14.01
C GLY A 167 11.49 -2.31 -15.10
N LEU A 168 10.71 -1.23 -15.07
CA LEU A 168 10.96 -0.09 -15.94
C LEU A 168 12.16 0.71 -15.43
N SER A 169 12.99 1.20 -16.36
CA SER A 169 14.10 2.12 -16.05
C SER A 169 13.59 3.54 -15.74
N ASP A 170 12.50 3.94 -16.38
CA ASP A 170 11.82 5.22 -16.20
C ASP A 170 10.32 5.00 -15.98
N TYR A 171 9.75 5.70 -15.01
CA TYR A 171 8.32 5.67 -14.68
C TYR A 171 7.65 7.04 -14.88
N SER A 172 8.23 7.91 -15.71
CA SER A 172 7.51 9.06 -16.24
C SER A 172 6.20 8.59 -16.88
N LEU A 173 5.14 9.40 -16.74
CA LEU A 173 3.82 9.04 -17.28
C LEU A 173 3.90 8.78 -18.80
N ASP A 174 4.74 9.52 -19.53
CA ASP A 174 4.96 9.31 -20.97
C ASP A 174 5.58 7.94 -21.27
N ASN A 175 6.59 7.51 -20.49
CA ASN A 175 7.20 6.21 -20.68
C ASN A 175 6.26 5.06 -20.32
N VAL A 176 5.49 5.20 -19.24
CA VAL A 176 4.47 4.20 -18.87
C VAL A 176 3.39 4.11 -19.95
N LEU A 177 2.88 5.23 -20.46
CA LEU A 177 1.90 5.21 -21.55
C LEU A 177 2.44 4.49 -22.79
N LYS A 178 3.69 4.78 -23.22
CA LYS A 178 4.33 4.09 -24.34
C LYS A 178 4.46 2.58 -24.09
N HIS A 179 4.91 2.19 -22.90
CA HIS A 179 5.05 0.79 -22.53
C HIS A 179 3.70 0.05 -22.55
N GLU A 180 2.65 0.68 -22.02
CA GLU A 180 1.35 0.05 -21.83
C GLU A 180 0.47 0.06 -23.09
N PHE A 181 0.61 1.07 -23.95
CA PHE A 181 -0.32 1.32 -25.06
C PHE A 181 0.37 1.51 -26.41
N GLY A 182 1.71 1.48 -26.47
CA GLY A 182 2.49 1.74 -27.69
C GLY A 182 2.61 3.22 -28.07
N GLU A 183 1.85 4.09 -27.41
CA GLU A 183 1.82 5.54 -27.64
C GLU A 183 2.04 6.30 -26.33
N GLY A 184 2.79 7.39 -26.41
CA GLY A 184 3.02 8.28 -25.26
C GLY A 184 2.02 9.42 -25.18
N LYS A 185 2.39 10.46 -24.45
CA LYS A 185 1.65 11.72 -24.38
C LYS A 185 1.59 12.37 -25.76
N LYS A 186 0.47 13.05 -26.05
CA LYS A 186 0.25 13.77 -27.32
C LYS A 186 1.05 15.07 -27.37
N TYR A 187 1.10 15.81 -26.28
CA TYR A 187 1.72 17.15 -26.20
C TYR A 187 3.09 17.08 -25.49
N LYS A 188 4.17 16.69 -26.19
CA LYS A 188 5.47 16.39 -25.53
C LYS A 188 6.36 17.61 -25.27
N ASN A 189 6.45 18.54 -26.22
CA ASN A 189 7.42 19.63 -26.22
C ASN A 189 6.79 20.97 -25.85
N VAL A 190 5.97 20.97 -24.80
CA VAL A 190 5.25 22.17 -24.36
C VAL A 190 6.21 23.11 -23.63
N ASN A 191 6.19 24.39 -23.99
CA ASN A 191 6.91 25.42 -23.26
C ASN A 191 6.10 25.92 -22.05
N PHE A 192 6.47 25.47 -20.85
CA PHE A 192 5.80 25.84 -19.60
C PHE A 192 6.12 27.25 -19.12
N SER A 193 7.12 27.97 -19.66
CA SER A 193 7.34 29.36 -19.27
C SER A 193 6.30 30.34 -19.82
N THR A 194 5.57 29.91 -20.86
CA THR A 194 4.55 30.71 -21.54
C THR A 194 3.16 30.13 -21.34
N LEU A 195 2.16 30.99 -21.10
CA LEU A 195 0.76 30.58 -21.09
C LEU A 195 0.26 30.43 -22.53
N ASN A 196 0.12 29.18 -22.98
CA ASN A 196 -0.48 28.85 -24.27
C ASN A 196 -1.44 27.67 -24.11
N GLU A 197 -2.32 27.46 -25.09
CA GLU A 197 -3.33 26.38 -25.01
C GLU A 197 -2.70 24.98 -25.00
N GLU A 198 -1.47 24.78 -25.47
CA GLU A 198 -0.82 23.45 -25.39
C GLU A 198 -0.53 23.03 -23.94
N VAL A 199 -0.25 23.98 -23.03
CA VAL A 199 -0.10 23.70 -21.58
C VAL A 199 -1.38 23.09 -21.02
N LYS A 200 -2.53 23.70 -21.34
CA LYS A 200 -3.84 23.20 -20.93
C LYS A 200 -4.16 21.85 -21.56
N LEU A 201 -3.90 21.67 -22.85
CA LEU A 201 -4.15 20.42 -23.55
C LEU A 201 -3.26 19.29 -23.05
N ARG A 202 -2.00 19.59 -22.69
CA ARG A 202 -1.07 18.67 -22.04
C ARG A 202 -1.58 18.23 -20.67
N ASN A 203 -2.00 19.16 -19.83
CA ASN A 203 -2.56 18.85 -18.52
C ASN A 203 -3.78 17.92 -18.61
N ILE A 204 -4.68 18.17 -19.57
CA ILE A 204 -5.83 17.30 -19.84
C ILE A 204 -5.39 15.91 -20.32
N ASP A 205 -4.39 15.84 -21.21
CA ASP A 205 -3.81 14.58 -21.71
C ASP A 205 -3.19 13.74 -20.58
N ASP A 206 -2.55 14.39 -19.60
CA ASP A 206 -1.95 13.72 -18.44
C ASP A 206 -3.01 13.11 -17.51
N VAL A 207 -4.10 13.84 -17.22
CA VAL A 207 -5.25 13.29 -16.47
C VAL A 207 -5.90 12.12 -17.22
N ASN A 208 -6.10 12.25 -18.54
CA ASN A 208 -6.65 11.15 -19.33
C ASN A 208 -5.72 9.94 -19.37
N GLY A 209 -4.41 10.17 -19.45
CA GLY A 209 -3.39 9.11 -19.46
C GLY A 209 -3.42 8.28 -18.17
N MET A 210 -3.47 8.93 -17.00
CA MET A 210 -3.55 8.19 -15.73
C MET A 210 -4.87 7.41 -15.57
N ILE A 211 -5.99 7.97 -16.04
CA ILE A 211 -7.29 7.26 -16.06
C ILE A 211 -7.19 6.03 -16.95
N LYS A 212 -6.63 6.16 -18.16
CA LYS A 212 -6.46 5.04 -19.10
C LYS A 212 -5.62 3.91 -18.50
N ILE A 213 -4.58 4.25 -17.73
CA ILE A 213 -3.76 3.26 -16.99
C ILE A 213 -4.60 2.52 -15.95
N ASP A 214 -5.37 3.24 -15.13
CA ASP A 214 -6.22 2.61 -14.11
C ASP A 214 -7.36 1.79 -14.74
N GLU A 215 -7.96 2.23 -15.85
CA GLU A 215 -9.00 1.47 -16.56
C GLU A 215 -8.46 0.15 -17.13
N LYS A 216 -7.21 0.13 -17.62
CA LYS A 216 -6.56 -1.10 -18.10
C LYS A 216 -6.28 -2.09 -16.97
N HIS A 217 -5.76 -1.59 -15.84
CA HIS A 217 -5.18 -2.44 -14.79
C HIS A 217 -6.03 -2.58 -13.53
N ASN A 218 -7.07 -1.76 -13.37
CA ASN A 218 -7.95 -1.67 -12.21
C ASN A 218 -7.17 -1.52 -10.89
N ILE A 219 -6.20 -0.61 -10.85
CA ILE A 219 -5.25 -0.46 -9.74
C ILE A 219 -5.99 0.01 -8.48
N ILE A 220 -6.86 1.02 -8.59
CA ILE A 220 -7.63 1.51 -7.44
C ILE A 220 -8.53 0.42 -6.87
N ASP A 221 -9.24 -0.32 -7.72
CA ASP A 221 -10.09 -1.45 -7.31
C ASP A 221 -9.27 -2.54 -6.61
N HIS A 222 -8.12 -2.93 -7.18
CA HIS A 222 -7.22 -3.92 -6.61
C HIS A 222 -6.81 -3.54 -5.17
N TYR A 223 -6.36 -2.30 -4.97
CA TYR A 223 -5.98 -1.82 -3.65
C TYR A 223 -7.18 -1.63 -2.72
N ASN A 224 -8.37 -1.30 -3.22
CA ASN A 224 -9.58 -1.26 -2.39
C ASN A 224 -9.94 -2.63 -1.82
N GLU A 225 -9.79 -3.71 -2.59
CA GLU A 225 -10.07 -5.07 -2.09
C GLU A 225 -9.08 -5.46 -0.98
N ILE A 226 -7.77 -5.14 -1.13
CA ILE A 226 -6.79 -5.32 -0.04
C ILE A 226 -7.16 -4.44 1.16
N ARG A 227 -7.60 -3.20 0.92
CA ARG A 227 -7.98 -2.24 1.96
C ARG A 227 -9.15 -2.77 2.79
N MET A 228 -10.19 -3.24 2.12
CA MET A 228 -11.37 -3.79 2.76
C MET A 228 -11.04 -5.02 3.61
N PHE A 229 -10.17 -5.89 3.12
CA PHE A 229 -9.75 -7.09 3.84
C PHE A 229 -8.88 -6.78 5.06
N THR A 230 -7.94 -5.84 4.93
CA THR A 230 -6.92 -5.54 5.97
C THR A 230 -7.24 -4.34 6.86
N LYS A 231 -8.25 -3.55 6.50
CA LYS A 231 -8.70 -2.33 7.18
C LYS A 231 -7.65 -1.23 7.30
N VAL A 232 -6.74 -1.14 6.33
CA VAL A 232 -5.76 -0.05 6.24
C VAL A 232 -6.35 1.22 5.64
N ASN A 233 -5.62 2.33 5.70
CA ASN A 233 -5.93 3.52 4.91
C ASN A 233 -5.28 3.44 3.53
N TRP A 234 -5.72 4.26 2.58
CA TRP A 234 -5.14 4.30 1.22
C TRP A 234 -3.65 4.64 1.23
N GLU A 235 -3.23 5.55 2.11
CA GLU A 235 -1.84 5.99 2.24
C GLU A 235 -0.92 4.92 2.88
N ASP A 236 -1.48 3.82 3.38
CA ASP A 236 -0.68 2.73 3.94
C ASP A 236 -0.10 1.81 2.86
N PHE A 237 -0.60 1.85 1.62
CA PHE A 237 -0.19 0.94 0.54
C PHE A 237 1.23 1.12 0.03
N ILE A 238 1.94 2.16 0.49
CA ILE A 238 3.38 2.28 0.31
C ILE A 238 4.12 1.06 0.88
N TYR A 239 3.57 0.42 1.93
CA TYR A 239 4.18 -0.73 2.59
C TYR A 239 3.17 -1.84 2.89
N ASN A 240 3.27 -2.98 2.19
CA ASN A 240 2.47 -4.19 2.47
C ASN A 240 2.57 -4.65 3.92
N SER A 241 3.67 -4.34 4.61
CA SER A 241 3.85 -4.64 6.04
C SER A 241 2.79 -3.98 6.93
N ARG A 242 2.23 -2.83 6.54
CA ARG A 242 1.15 -2.17 7.28
C ARG A 242 -0.17 -2.94 7.16
N ALA A 243 -0.44 -3.54 6.00
CA ALA A 243 -1.62 -4.37 5.77
C ALA A 243 -1.59 -5.65 6.62
N ILE A 244 -0.45 -6.34 6.64
CA ILE A 244 -0.26 -7.53 7.47
C ILE A 244 -0.25 -7.20 8.97
N ASP A 245 0.36 -6.08 9.39
CA ASP A 245 0.35 -5.63 10.79
C ASP A 245 -1.08 -5.29 11.27
N MET A 246 -1.93 -4.69 10.43
CA MET A 246 -3.34 -4.46 10.77
C MET A 246 -4.15 -5.75 10.93
N LEU A 247 -3.91 -6.75 10.07
CA LEU A 247 -4.52 -8.08 10.23
C LEU A 247 -4.09 -8.72 11.56
N LEU A 248 -2.79 -8.69 11.84
CA LEU A 248 -2.21 -9.25 13.06
C LEU A 248 -2.78 -8.59 14.32
N LEU A 249 -2.85 -7.25 14.36
CA LEU A 249 -3.41 -6.49 15.48
C LEU A 249 -4.90 -6.77 15.69
N THR A 250 -5.65 -6.96 14.60
CA THR A 250 -7.06 -7.33 14.66
C THR A 250 -7.23 -8.73 15.25
N GLU A 251 -6.42 -9.68 14.80
CA GLU A 251 -6.46 -11.06 15.31
C GLU A 251 -6.01 -11.14 16.77
N ALA A 252 -4.99 -10.38 17.15
CA ALA A 252 -4.53 -10.28 18.54
C ALA A 252 -5.63 -9.74 19.45
N LYS A 253 -6.33 -8.68 19.03
CA LYS A 253 -7.52 -8.15 19.75
C LYS A 253 -8.59 -9.23 19.93
N ASN A 254 -8.91 -9.99 18.88
CA ASN A 254 -9.91 -11.07 18.94
C ASN A 254 -9.49 -12.18 19.92
N LYS A 255 -8.21 -12.52 19.94
CA LYS A 255 -7.63 -13.51 20.87
C LYS A 255 -7.29 -12.94 22.26
N LYS A 256 -7.58 -11.66 22.52
CA LYS A 256 -7.24 -10.94 23.77
C LYS A 256 -5.74 -10.96 24.10
N VAL A 257 -4.90 -10.93 23.06
CA VAL A 257 -3.45 -10.80 23.15
C VAL A 257 -3.05 -9.36 22.88
N VAL A 258 -2.10 -8.84 23.66
CA VAL A 258 -1.53 -7.50 23.47
C VAL A 258 -0.14 -7.64 22.86
N LEU A 259 0.13 -6.95 21.76
CA LEU A 259 1.39 -7.11 21.02
C LEU A 259 2.48 -6.12 21.44
N PRO A 260 3.77 -6.48 21.33
CA PRO A 260 4.86 -5.54 21.56
C PRO A 260 4.79 -4.38 20.57
N MET A 261 5.44 -3.25 20.88
CA MET A 261 5.67 -2.20 19.88
C MET A 261 6.58 -2.70 18.76
N LYS A 262 6.54 -2.06 17.59
CA LYS A 262 7.50 -2.38 16.52
C LYS A 262 8.94 -2.17 16.99
N PRO A 263 9.89 -3.02 16.53
CA PRO A 263 11.31 -2.82 16.79
C PRO A 263 11.75 -1.42 16.34
N VAL A 264 12.48 -0.72 17.21
CA VAL A 264 13.12 0.54 16.86
C VAL A 264 14.47 0.21 16.25
N LYS A 265 14.79 0.83 15.12
CA LYS A 265 16.08 0.70 14.45
C LYS A 265 17.16 1.30 15.36
N GLU A 266 18.00 0.48 15.99
CA GLU A 266 19.13 0.98 16.78
C GLU A 266 20.29 1.33 15.85
N GLU A 267 20.78 2.56 15.91
CA GLU A 267 21.96 2.97 15.13
C GLU A 267 23.14 2.04 15.43
N GLY A 268 23.74 1.43 14.40
CA GLY A 268 24.89 0.54 14.53
C GLY A 268 24.59 -0.96 14.63
N THR A 269 23.32 -1.38 14.75
CA THR A 269 22.99 -2.81 14.58
C THR A 269 23.20 -3.27 13.14
N LYS A 270 24.02 -4.32 12.96
CA LYS A 270 24.17 -4.97 11.66
C LYS A 270 22.82 -5.56 11.25
N LYS A 271 22.39 -5.30 10.02
CA LYS A 271 21.27 -6.03 9.41
C LYS A 271 21.60 -7.52 9.46
N GLU A 272 20.83 -8.30 10.21
CA GLU A 272 20.83 -9.74 10.01
C GLU A 272 20.27 -9.97 8.60
N LYS A 273 21.15 -10.36 7.67
CA LYS A 273 20.70 -10.71 6.32
C LYS A 273 19.89 -11.99 6.45
N PHE A 274 18.58 -11.84 6.34
CA PHE A 274 17.69 -12.98 6.21
C PHE A 274 18.03 -13.76 4.94
N GLU A 275 18.35 -15.05 5.07
CA GLU A 275 18.67 -15.90 3.92
C GLU A 275 17.38 -16.28 3.17
N GLY A 276 17.30 -15.90 1.89
CA GLY A 276 16.14 -16.17 1.02
C GLY A 276 16.01 -17.65 0.60
N ALA A 277 15.19 -17.95 -0.40
CA ALA A 277 15.00 -19.34 -0.88
C ALA A 277 16.30 -20.00 -1.36
N TYR A 278 16.46 -21.31 -1.10
CA TYR A 278 17.58 -22.11 -1.62
C TYR A 278 17.45 -22.28 -3.15
N ARG A 279 18.57 -22.17 -3.87
CA ARG A 279 18.64 -22.37 -5.33
C ARG A 279 19.83 -23.25 -5.65
N GLU A 280 19.56 -24.40 -6.24
CA GLU A 280 20.58 -25.32 -6.72
C GLU A 280 20.47 -25.44 -8.23
N ILE A 281 21.61 -25.33 -8.92
CA ILE A 281 21.70 -25.59 -10.34
C ILE A 281 22.38 -26.94 -10.46
N PHE A 282 21.60 -27.98 -10.76
CA PHE A 282 22.11 -29.34 -10.89
C PHE A 282 23.02 -29.49 -12.10
N GLU A 283 22.57 -29.02 -13.27
CA GLU A 283 23.35 -29.08 -14.52
C GLU A 283 23.06 -27.86 -15.41
N LYS A 284 24.03 -27.50 -16.27
CA LYS A 284 23.87 -26.47 -17.30
C LYS A 284 23.81 -27.15 -18.67
N GLY A 285 22.76 -26.90 -19.43
CA GLY A 285 22.60 -27.49 -20.76
C GLY A 285 21.24 -27.22 -21.37
N ARG A 286 21.00 -27.78 -22.56
CA ARG A 286 19.66 -27.86 -23.15
C ARG A 286 18.95 -29.08 -22.57
N PHE A 287 17.81 -28.85 -21.95
CA PHE A 287 16.95 -29.90 -21.44
C PHE A 287 15.69 -29.97 -22.29
N GLU A 288 15.20 -31.18 -22.54
CA GLU A 288 13.94 -31.44 -23.22
C GLU A 288 13.00 -32.17 -22.24
N ASN A 289 11.68 -32.06 -22.44
CA ASN A 289 10.66 -32.69 -21.57
C ASN A 289 10.71 -32.26 -20.09
N VAL A 290 10.92 -30.97 -19.83
CA VAL A 290 11.01 -30.42 -18.46
C VAL A 290 9.62 -30.25 -17.84
N GLY A 291 9.39 -30.87 -16.67
CA GLY A 291 8.23 -30.62 -15.82
C GLY A 291 8.51 -29.56 -14.75
N LYS A 292 7.56 -28.64 -14.51
CA LYS A 292 7.63 -27.65 -13.43
C LYS A 292 6.60 -27.99 -12.36
N TYR A 293 7.08 -28.25 -11.15
CA TYR A 293 6.26 -28.49 -9.97
C TYR A 293 6.46 -27.32 -8.99
N ASP A 294 5.37 -26.73 -8.51
CA ASP A 294 5.38 -25.56 -7.61
C ASP A 294 4.46 -25.81 -6.41
N LEU A 295 4.97 -25.56 -5.21
CA LEU A 295 4.19 -25.67 -3.98
C LEU A 295 3.41 -24.38 -3.74
N SER A 296 2.09 -24.43 -3.93
CA SER A 296 1.22 -23.27 -3.72
C SER A 296 1.26 -22.79 -2.26
N GLY A 297 1.84 -21.61 -2.02
CA GLY A 297 1.83 -20.97 -0.71
C GLY A 297 2.75 -21.64 0.32
N ALA A 298 3.83 -22.28 -0.12
CA ALA A 298 4.74 -23.09 0.69
C ALA A 298 5.03 -22.51 2.09
N TYR A 299 5.52 -21.28 2.19
CA TYR A 299 5.86 -20.68 3.49
C TYR A 299 4.68 -20.47 4.42
N LEU A 300 3.51 -20.07 3.89
CA LEU A 300 2.32 -19.92 4.73
C LEU A 300 1.76 -21.28 5.18
N ASN A 301 1.84 -22.30 4.32
CA ASN A 301 1.48 -23.66 4.72
C ASN A 301 2.44 -24.20 5.78
N ALA A 302 3.76 -23.99 5.64
CA ALA A 302 4.72 -24.36 6.68
C ALA A 302 4.39 -23.72 8.03
N ILE A 303 4.01 -22.43 8.04
CA ILE A 303 3.56 -21.74 9.26
C ILE A 303 2.33 -22.42 9.87
N ILE A 304 1.37 -22.85 9.06
CA ILE A 304 0.14 -23.51 9.52
C ILE A 304 0.42 -24.93 10.00
N ASP A 305 0.99 -25.76 9.13
CA ASP A 305 1.17 -27.20 9.31
C ASP A 305 2.08 -27.52 10.50
N LEU A 306 3.11 -26.69 10.71
CA LEU A 306 4.06 -26.85 11.80
C LEU A 306 3.74 -25.94 13.00
N CYS A 307 2.67 -25.14 12.93
CA CYS A 307 2.27 -24.17 13.94
C CYS A 307 3.39 -23.18 14.32
N LEU A 308 4.10 -22.62 13.33
CA LEU A 308 5.27 -21.76 13.55
C LEU A 308 4.84 -20.39 14.09
N ASP A 309 5.16 -20.15 15.35
CA ASP A 309 4.93 -18.89 16.07
C ASP A 309 5.87 -18.83 17.26
N THR A 310 6.32 -17.64 17.65
CA THR A 310 7.14 -17.44 18.87
C THR A 310 6.50 -18.07 20.11
N ALA A 311 5.17 -17.97 20.25
CA ALA A 311 4.43 -18.53 21.37
C ALA A 311 4.42 -20.06 21.41
N ASN A 312 4.79 -20.74 20.31
CA ASN A 312 4.87 -22.19 20.23
C ASN A 312 6.29 -22.74 20.42
N ILE A 313 7.30 -21.88 20.49
CA ILE A 313 8.68 -22.30 20.78
C ILE A 313 8.81 -22.64 22.26
N ILE A 314 9.17 -23.88 22.57
CA ILE A 314 9.33 -24.36 23.96
C ILE A 314 10.67 -25.06 24.18
N ASN A 315 11.16 -25.06 25.41
CA ASN A 315 12.42 -25.72 25.77
C ASN A 315 12.27 -27.22 26.05
N LYS A 316 11.04 -27.69 26.36
CA LYS A 316 10.78 -29.09 26.75
C LYS A 316 10.42 -29.93 25.52
N LYS A 317 11.08 -31.08 25.36
CA LYS A 317 10.82 -32.03 24.24
C LYS A 317 9.48 -32.78 24.35
N SER A 318 8.90 -32.88 25.55
CA SER A 318 7.64 -33.58 25.76
C SER A 318 6.49 -32.84 25.06
N ASN A 319 5.80 -33.50 24.13
CA ASN A 319 4.67 -32.97 23.34
C ASN A 319 5.04 -31.81 22.40
N SER A 320 6.22 -31.86 21.79
CA SER A 320 6.66 -30.94 20.72
C SER A 320 7.25 -31.68 19.53
N ILE A 321 7.25 -31.02 18.37
CA ILE A 321 7.96 -31.48 17.18
C ILE A 321 9.31 -30.77 17.09
N PRO A 322 10.44 -31.50 16.94
CA PRO A 322 11.73 -30.87 16.68
C PRO A 322 11.82 -30.42 15.20
N ILE A 323 12.29 -29.21 14.99
CA ILE A 323 12.60 -28.66 13.66
C ILE A 323 14.10 -28.39 13.61
N ASN A 324 14.78 -29.06 12.69
CA ASN A 324 16.22 -28.93 12.49
C ASN A 324 16.51 -27.85 11.45
N ILE A 325 17.25 -26.82 11.86
CA ILE A 325 17.84 -25.84 10.98
C ILE A 325 19.14 -26.42 10.45
N LYS A 326 19.25 -26.55 9.14
CA LYS A 326 20.43 -27.15 8.50
C LYS A 326 21.25 -26.09 7.78
N ASP A 327 22.57 -26.26 7.81
CA ASP A 327 23.46 -25.56 6.88
C ASP A 327 23.11 -26.00 5.46
N ARG A 328 22.91 -25.04 4.57
CA ARG A 328 22.43 -25.35 3.22
C ARG A 328 23.48 -26.04 2.35
N LYS A 329 24.78 -25.84 2.64
CA LYS A 329 25.89 -26.43 1.88
C LYS A 329 26.28 -27.79 2.44
N THR A 330 26.45 -27.90 3.76
CA THR A 330 26.91 -29.14 4.39
C THR A 330 25.76 -30.08 4.77
N GLN A 331 24.51 -29.57 4.81
CA GLN A 331 23.32 -30.28 5.28
C GLN A 331 23.38 -30.69 6.76
N GLU A 332 24.39 -30.22 7.51
CA GLU A 332 24.54 -30.46 8.94
C GLU A 332 23.53 -29.64 9.75
N ILE A 333 23.08 -30.21 10.86
CA ILE A 333 22.14 -29.52 11.76
C ILE A 333 22.92 -28.45 12.53
N ILE A 334 22.57 -27.19 12.31
CA ILE A 334 23.13 -26.03 13.03
C ILE A 334 22.40 -25.86 14.36
N GLU A 335 21.07 -25.96 14.34
CA GLU A 335 20.24 -25.71 15.51
C GLU A 335 18.94 -26.52 15.45
N THR A 336 18.35 -26.85 16.60
CA THR A 336 17.05 -27.53 16.69
C THR A 336 16.12 -26.77 17.61
N TYR A 337 14.94 -26.39 17.11
CA TYR A 337 13.88 -25.79 17.91
C TYR A 337 12.76 -26.80 18.16
N ASN A 338 12.14 -26.76 19.33
CA ASN A 338 11.00 -27.61 19.67
C ASN A 338 9.70 -26.81 19.62
N ILE A 339 8.76 -27.25 18.79
CA ILE A 339 7.52 -26.53 18.50
C ILE A 339 6.31 -27.28 19.03
N LYS A 340 5.54 -26.61 19.89
CA LYS A 340 4.21 -27.07 20.30
C LYS A 340 3.23 -26.94 19.14
N GLN A 341 2.50 -28.01 18.85
CA GLN A 341 1.48 -28.04 17.80
C GLN A 341 0.18 -27.38 18.27
N ASN A 342 0.20 -26.05 18.39
CA ASN A 342 -0.97 -25.26 18.74
C ASN A 342 -1.33 -24.31 17.57
N PRO A 343 -2.34 -24.64 16.76
CA PRO A 343 -2.72 -23.85 15.58
C PRO A 343 -3.43 -22.54 15.95
N ASN A 344 -3.78 -22.34 17.23
CA ASN A 344 -4.51 -21.16 17.68
C ASN A 344 -3.62 -19.95 17.98
N THR A 345 -2.30 -20.04 17.75
CA THR A 345 -1.39 -18.89 17.85
C THR A 345 -1.58 -17.90 16.69
N LEU A 346 -0.90 -16.76 16.73
CA LEU A 346 -1.21 -15.63 15.87
C LEU A 346 -0.80 -15.88 14.43
N LEU A 347 0.45 -16.28 14.19
CA LEU A 347 0.96 -16.46 12.83
C LEU A 347 0.22 -17.58 12.07
N PRO A 348 -0.05 -18.77 12.65
CA PRO A 348 -0.89 -19.79 12.01
C PRO A 348 -2.30 -19.29 11.69
N SER A 349 -2.94 -18.55 12.61
CA SER A 349 -4.27 -17.98 12.39
C SER A 349 -4.29 -17.00 11.21
N ILE A 350 -3.31 -16.09 11.14
CA ILE A 350 -3.17 -15.13 10.05
C ILE A 350 -2.86 -15.80 8.72
N ALA A 351 -1.91 -16.74 8.70
CA ALA A 351 -1.54 -17.50 7.50
C ALA A 351 -2.74 -18.27 6.95
N LYS A 352 -3.49 -18.95 7.84
CA LYS A 352 -4.71 -19.67 7.49
C LYS A 352 -5.78 -18.73 6.93
N LYS A 353 -6.05 -17.61 7.59
CA LYS A 353 -7.03 -16.62 7.11
C LYS A 353 -6.70 -16.08 5.72
N LEU A 354 -5.42 -15.81 5.44
CA LEU A 354 -4.95 -15.35 4.14
C LEU A 354 -5.13 -16.41 3.04
N LEU A 355 -4.75 -17.66 3.32
CA LEU A 355 -4.87 -18.75 2.36
C LEU A 355 -6.32 -19.17 2.13
N ASP A 356 -7.13 -19.27 3.19
CA ASP A 356 -8.55 -19.62 3.12
C ASP A 356 -9.30 -18.61 2.24
N GLU A 357 -9.09 -17.30 2.45
CA GLU A 357 -9.75 -16.27 1.62
C GLU A 357 -9.28 -16.33 0.16
N LYS A 358 -7.97 -16.49 -0.08
CA LYS A 358 -7.43 -16.66 -1.44
C LYS A 358 -8.02 -17.89 -2.14
N ASN A 359 -8.10 -19.02 -1.45
CA ASN A 359 -8.59 -20.28 -1.99
C ASN A 359 -10.10 -20.22 -2.26
N LYS A 360 -10.88 -19.63 -1.35
CA LYS A 360 -12.30 -19.36 -1.56
C LYS A 360 -12.54 -18.53 -2.82
N LEU A 361 -11.79 -17.44 -3.00
CA LEU A 361 -11.90 -16.62 -4.22
C LEU A 361 -11.47 -17.37 -5.48
N LYS A 362 -10.46 -18.25 -5.38
CA LYS A 362 -10.02 -19.10 -6.49
C LYS A 362 -11.11 -20.08 -6.92
N GLU A 363 -11.75 -20.74 -5.95
CA GLU A 363 -12.85 -21.67 -6.20
C GLU A 363 -14.04 -20.95 -6.84
N LEU A 364 -14.42 -19.80 -6.27
CA LEU A 364 -15.48 -18.96 -6.82
C LEU A 364 -15.15 -18.57 -8.26
N LYS A 365 -13.90 -18.14 -8.53
CA LYS A 365 -13.44 -17.78 -9.87
C LYS A 365 -13.59 -18.95 -10.86
N ASN A 366 -13.18 -20.14 -10.46
CA ASN A 366 -13.24 -21.33 -11.32
C ASN A 366 -14.68 -21.78 -11.62
N ASN A 367 -15.62 -21.49 -10.72
CA ASN A 367 -17.02 -21.89 -10.84
C ASN A 367 -17.93 -20.80 -11.44
N THR A 368 -17.41 -19.58 -11.66
CA THR A 368 -18.14 -18.49 -12.30
C THR A 368 -17.82 -18.40 -13.79
N ASN A 369 -18.82 -18.12 -14.62
CA ASN A 369 -18.64 -17.96 -16.06
C ASN A 369 -17.70 -16.77 -16.39
N PRO A 370 -16.57 -16.99 -17.10
CA PRO A 370 -15.59 -15.96 -17.46
C PRO A 370 -16.16 -14.71 -18.15
N GLU A 371 -17.27 -14.86 -18.88
CA GLU A 371 -17.88 -13.76 -19.64
C GLU A 371 -18.72 -12.80 -18.79
N THR A 372 -18.88 -13.08 -17.49
CA THR A 372 -19.76 -12.30 -16.60
C THR A 372 -19.02 -11.17 -15.88
N GLU A 373 -19.72 -10.08 -15.56
CA GLU A 373 -19.20 -9.02 -14.69
C GLU A 373 -18.90 -9.53 -13.26
N GLU A 374 -19.62 -10.57 -12.82
CA GLU A 374 -19.34 -11.25 -11.56
C GLU A 374 -17.95 -11.89 -11.56
N TYR A 375 -17.60 -12.61 -12.64
CA TYR A 375 -16.26 -13.21 -12.79
C TYR A 375 -15.18 -12.14 -12.73
N LYS A 376 -15.33 -11.04 -13.47
CA LYS A 376 -14.36 -9.93 -13.47
C LYS A 376 -14.19 -9.36 -12.05
N SER A 377 -15.27 -9.23 -11.29
CA SER A 377 -15.20 -8.79 -9.89
C SER A 377 -14.47 -9.79 -8.98
N ILE A 378 -14.73 -11.09 -9.14
CA ILE A 378 -14.08 -12.14 -8.35
C ILE A 378 -12.59 -12.25 -8.71
N GLU A 379 -12.25 -12.14 -9.99
CA GLU A 379 -10.87 -12.19 -10.46
C GLU A 379 -10.04 -11.04 -9.88
N LYS A 380 -10.57 -9.81 -9.88
CA LYS A 380 -9.93 -8.65 -9.24
C LYS A 380 -9.61 -8.93 -7.77
N LYS A 381 -10.56 -9.46 -7.01
CA LYS A 381 -10.39 -9.86 -5.60
C LYS A 381 -9.34 -10.94 -5.43
N TYR A 382 -9.37 -11.96 -6.28
CA TYR A 382 -8.44 -13.08 -6.24
C TYR A 382 -7.00 -12.62 -6.48
N GLU A 383 -6.75 -11.81 -7.51
CA GLU A 383 -5.40 -11.31 -7.80
C GLU A 383 -4.89 -10.38 -6.69
N ALA A 384 -5.76 -9.54 -6.11
CA ALA A 384 -5.45 -8.74 -4.91
C ALA A 384 -5.03 -9.61 -3.71
N MET A 385 -5.82 -10.64 -3.40
CA MET A 385 -5.50 -11.53 -2.28
C MET A 385 -4.25 -12.36 -2.53
N LYS A 386 -4.04 -12.81 -3.77
CA LYS A 386 -2.82 -13.52 -4.18
C LYS A 386 -1.58 -12.64 -4.01
N ALA A 387 -1.63 -11.38 -4.42
CA ALA A 387 -0.53 -10.43 -4.22
C ALA A 387 -0.23 -10.22 -2.72
N LEU A 388 -1.27 -10.06 -1.89
CA LEU A 388 -1.11 -9.92 -0.44
C LEU A 388 -0.47 -11.18 0.17
N VAL A 389 -0.96 -12.37 -0.17
CA VAL A 389 -0.44 -13.68 0.27
C VAL A 389 1.05 -13.84 -0.06
N LEU A 390 1.44 -13.51 -1.30
CA LEU A 390 2.85 -13.59 -1.73
C LEU A 390 3.75 -12.66 -0.91
N SER A 391 3.24 -11.50 -0.51
CA SER A 391 4.00 -10.54 0.29
C SER A 391 4.01 -10.86 1.80
N ALA A 392 3.03 -11.62 2.29
CA ALA A 392 2.85 -11.87 3.73
C ALA A 392 4.08 -12.52 4.36
N TRP A 393 4.68 -13.51 3.68
CA TRP A 393 5.92 -14.11 4.13
C TRP A 393 7.06 -13.08 4.25
N GLY A 394 7.28 -12.28 3.19
CA GLY A 394 8.32 -11.26 3.18
C GLY A 394 8.16 -10.22 4.29
N VAL A 395 6.92 -10.03 4.78
CA VAL A 395 6.65 -9.20 5.97
C VAL A 395 6.97 -9.95 7.26
N ILE A 396 6.52 -11.20 7.42
CA ILE A 396 6.74 -11.99 8.64
C ILE A 396 8.25 -12.17 8.93
N GLY A 397 9.05 -12.42 7.88
CA GLY A 397 10.50 -12.53 7.97
C GLY A 397 11.26 -11.20 8.05
N ASN A 398 10.57 -10.06 8.10
CA ASN A 398 11.19 -8.74 8.13
C ASN A 398 11.54 -8.33 9.57
N GLU A 399 12.78 -7.90 9.82
CA GLU A 399 13.26 -7.49 11.15
C GLU A 399 12.46 -6.33 11.80
N TYR A 400 11.75 -5.52 11.01
CA TYR A 400 10.88 -4.43 11.50
C TYR A 400 9.43 -4.85 11.72
N PHE A 401 9.10 -6.12 11.48
CA PHE A 401 7.78 -6.65 11.78
C PHE A 401 7.59 -6.83 13.28
N ARG A 402 6.38 -6.55 13.76
CA ARG A 402 6.06 -6.51 15.20
C ARG A 402 6.31 -7.85 15.91
N CYS A 403 5.99 -8.95 15.23
CA CYS A 403 6.20 -10.31 15.74
C CYS A 403 7.37 -11.00 15.01
N TYR A 404 8.36 -10.23 14.55
CA TYR A 404 9.57 -10.81 14.01
C TYR A 404 10.30 -11.63 15.08
N ASP A 405 10.70 -12.83 14.70
CA ASP A 405 11.53 -13.74 15.50
C ASP A 405 12.41 -14.52 14.54
N SER A 406 13.73 -14.34 14.65
CA SER A 406 14.70 -14.95 13.74
C SER A 406 14.63 -16.48 13.75
N ARG A 407 14.24 -17.09 14.89
CA ARG A 407 14.04 -18.54 15.03
C ARG A 407 12.84 -19.02 14.21
N VAL A 408 11.75 -18.27 14.24
CA VAL A 408 10.55 -18.57 13.44
C VAL A 408 10.89 -18.45 11.95
N ALA A 409 11.57 -17.38 11.57
CA ALA A 409 11.93 -17.13 10.19
C ALA A 409 12.93 -18.18 9.63
N SER A 410 13.88 -18.65 10.44
CA SER A 410 14.80 -19.72 10.06
C SER A 410 14.09 -21.07 9.91
N MET A 411 13.13 -21.40 10.80
CA MET A 411 12.33 -22.62 10.66
C MET A 411 11.52 -22.62 9.35
N ILE A 412 10.83 -21.52 9.03
CA ILE A 412 10.02 -21.40 7.81
C ILE A 412 10.84 -21.62 6.53
N THR A 413 12.12 -21.22 6.54
CA THR A 413 13.00 -21.36 5.36
C THR A 413 13.79 -22.67 5.32
N SER A 414 13.81 -23.41 6.43
CA SER A 414 14.47 -24.71 6.55
C SER A 414 13.52 -25.88 6.24
N THR A 415 12.22 -25.63 6.33
CA THR A 415 11.12 -26.54 5.97
C THR A 415 10.70 -26.33 4.53
#